data_AF-A0AA89CGJ2-F1
#
_entry.id   AF-A0AA89CGJ2-F1
#
_cell.length_a   1.000
_cell.length_b   1.000
_cell.length_c   1.000
_cell.angle_alpha   90.00
_cell.angle_beta   90.00
_cell.angle_gamma   90.00
#
_symmetry.space_group_name_H-M   'P 1'
#
loop_
_entity.id
_entity.type
_entity.pdbx_description
1 polymer ?
#
loop_
_entity_poly.entity_id
_entity_poly.type
_entity_poly.pdbx_seq_one_letter_code
_entity_poly.pdbx_strand_id
1 'polypeptide(L)'
;MPAFNRSFPRRCAACALLAACASALPAAGQLRPANPVSVPDTSTQAFKRADRKMMEAMESAPYTGDADRDFVAHMAPHHQGAIDMAQVELKYGKDPTLRQLASRIVAAQRDEIALMERWQKEHGKAP
;
A
#
# COMPACT_ATOMS: atom_id res chain seq x y z
N MET A 1 11.35 32.83 -49.41
CA MET A 1 12.78 32.69 -49.05
C MET A 1 12.97 31.39 -48.26
N PRO A 2 14.11 30.70 -48.41
CA PRO A 2 14.12 29.35 -48.98
C PRO A 2 14.19 28.17 -47.99
N ALA A 3 13.67 27.04 -48.48
CA ALA A 3 14.14 25.66 -48.41
C ALA A 3 15.06 25.20 -47.26
N PHE A 4 14.73 24.05 -46.65
CA PHE A 4 15.70 22.95 -46.61
C PHE A 4 15.04 21.57 -46.75
N ASN A 5 15.20 21.05 -47.96
CA ASN A 5 15.01 19.68 -48.40
C ASN A 5 16.16 18.81 -47.87
N ARG A 6 15.88 17.63 -47.31
CA ARG A 6 16.75 16.43 -47.46
C ARG A 6 15.93 15.15 -47.42
N SER A 7 15.55 14.69 -48.61
CA SER A 7 15.46 13.27 -48.92
C SER A 7 16.86 12.65 -49.04
N PHE A 8 16.93 11.32 -49.06
CA PHE A 8 17.88 10.40 -49.73
C PHE A 8 18.40 9.25 -48.82
N PRO A 9 18.70 8.06 -49.39
CA PRO A 9 17.95 6.84 -49.09
C PRO A 9 18.88 5.61 -48.86
N ARG A 10 18.29 4.43 -49.06
CA ARG A 10 18.90 3.18 -49.55
C ARG A 10 19.45 2.20 -48.52
N ARG A 11 18.69 1.11 -48.44
CA ARG A 11 19.10 -0.26 -48.11
C ARG A 11 20.43 -0.64 -48.78
N CYS A 12 21.31 -1.25 -48.00
CA CYS A 12 22.30 -2.22 -48.50
C CYS A 12 22.08 -3.54 -47.75
N ALA A 13 21.92 -4.61 -48.52
CA ALA A 13 21.93 -5.99 -48.05
C ALA A 13 23.19 -6.67 -48.62
N ALA A 14 23.94 -7.40 -47.78
CA ALA A 14 24.79 -8.56 -48.10
C ALA A 14 25.60 -8.92 -46.82
N CYS A 15 25.42 -10.09 -46.19
CA CYS A 15 25.94 -11.43 -46.51
C CYS A 15 27.40 -11.69 -46.07
N ALA A 16 27.56 -12.62 -45.13
CA ALA A 16 28.64 -13.62 -44.91
C ALA A 16 29.05 -13.67 -43.42
N LEU A 17 28.60 -14.66 -42.63
CA LEU A 17 29.12 -16.03 -42.44
C LEU A 17 30.40 -16.13 -41.57
N LEU A 18 30.32 -17.06 -40.60
CA LEU A 18 31.37 -17.67 -39.73
C LEU A 18 31.74 -16.83 -38.49
N ALA A 19 31.89 -17.36 -37.27
CA ALA A 19 32.06 -18.73 -36.81
C ALA A 19 31.49 -18.91 -35.40
N ALA A 20 30.96 -20.11 -35.11
CA ALA A 20 30.55 -20.52 -33.79
C ALA A 20 31.78 -20.86 -32.92
N CYS A 21 31.97 -20.12 -31.83
CA CYS A 21 32.78 -20.55 -30.68
C CYS A 21 31.87 -20.51 -29.46
N ALA A 22 31.22 -21.64 -29.16
CA ALA A 22 30.48 -21.82 -27.92
C ALA A 22 31.47 -22.09 -26.79
N SER A 23 31.88 -21.05 -26.07
CA SER A 23 32.51 -21.20 -24.76
C SER A 23 31.42 -21.58 -23.76
N ALA A 24 31.44 -22.85 -23.34
CA ALA A 24 30.59 -23.33 -22.25
C ALA A 24 30.99 -22.61 -20.95
N LEU A 25 30.18 -21.63 -20.53
CA LEU A 25 30.23 -21.09 -19.18
C LEU A 25 29.74 -22.18 -18.21
N PRO A 26 30.39 -22.38 -17.04
CA PRO A 26 29.81 -23.20 -16.01
C PRO A 26 28.51 -22.53 -15.56
N ALA A 27 27.41 -23.27 -15.58
CA ALA A 27 26.13 -22.80 -15.08
C ALA A 27 26.30 -22.42 -13.61
N ALA A 28 26.36 -21.11 -13.34
CA ALA A 28 26.16 -20.57 -12.01
C ALA A 28 24.80 -21.11 -11.56
N GLY A 29 24.80 -22.01 -10.58
CA GLY A 29 23.58 -22.56 -10.00
C GLY A 29 22.68 -21.39 -9.65
N GLN A 30 21.53 -21.29 -10.34
CA GLN A 30 20.49 -20.35 -9.99
C GLN A 30 20.11 -20.63 -8.55
N LEU A 31 20.54 -19.77 -7.63
CA LEU A 31 19.97 -19.67 -6.30
C LEU A 31 18.47 -19.45 -6.52
N ARG A 32 17.69 -20.51 -6.34
CA ARG A 32 16.23 -20.43 -6.37
C ARG A 32 15.86 -19.33 -5.36
N PRO A 33 14.99 -18.37 -5.72
CA PRO A 33 14.51 -17.42 -4.73
C PRO A 33 13.94 -18.24 -3.58
N ALA A 34 14.40 -17.96 -2.36
CA ALA A 34 13.86 -18.60 -1.17
C ALA A 34 12.34 -18.42 -1.22
N ASN A 35 11.59 -19.53 -1.13
CA ASN A 35 10.15 -19.46 -0.91
C ASN A 35 9.96 -18.52 0.29
N PRO A 36 9.13 -17.47 0.20
CA PRO A 36 8.90 -16.61 1.34
C PRO A 36 8.37 -17.51 2.45
N VAL A 37 9.20 -17.72 3.48
CA VAL A 37 8.80 -18.46 4.67
C VAL A 37 7.62 -17.68 5.23
N SER A 38 6.43 -18.27 5.16
CA SER A 38 5.23 -17.70 5.76
C SER A 38 5.47 -17.63 7.26
N VAL A 39 5.88 -16.45 7.74
CA VAL A 39 6.04 -16.20 9.16
C VAL A 39 4.67 -16.39 9.79
N PRO A 40 4.51 -17.28 10.80
CA PRO A 40 3.21 -17.49 11.43
C PRO A 40 2.63 -16.16 11.91
N ASP A 41 1.34 -15.94 11.66
CA ASP A 41 0.69 -14.69 12.03
C ASP A 41 0.42 -14.62 13.55
N THR A 42 1.44 -14.21 14.30
CA THR A 42 1.36 -14.00 15.75
C THR A 42 0.60 -12.73 16.10
N SER A 43 0.03 -12.67 17.31
CA SER A 43 -0.62 -11.46 17.84
C SER A 43 0.25 -10.21 17.69
N THR A 44 1.54 -10.31 18.05
CA THR A 44 2.49 -9.21 17.89
C THR A 44 2.63 -8.73 16.45
N GLN A 45 2.67 -9.65 15.47
CA GLN A 45 2.76 -9.25 14.07
C GLN A 45 1.45 -8.63 13.56
N ALA A 46 0.31 -9.09 14.07
CA ALA A 46 -0.99 -8.52 13.75
C ALA A 46 -1.14 -7.09 14.26
N PHE A 47 -0.79 -6.80 15.52
CA PHE A 47 -0.76 -5.43 16.05
C PHE A 47 0.18 -4.54 15.22
N LYS A 48 1.43 -4.98 15.00
CA LYS A 48 2.39 -4.21 14.19
C LYS A 48 1.90 -3.92 12.77
N ARG A 49 1.09 -4.79 12.17
CA ARG A 49 0.49 -4.55 10.85
C ARG A 49 -0.62 -3.51 10.92
N ALA A 50 -1.48 -3.58 11.94
CA ALA A 50 -2.51 -2.56 12.17
C ALA A 50 -1.88 -1.18 12.40
N ASP A 51 -0.85 -1.10 13.25
CA ASP A 51 -0.10 0.14 13.52
C ASP A 51 0.50 0.74 12.25
N ARG A 52 1.22 -0.08 11.46
CA ARG A 52 1.83 0.40 10.21
C ARG A 52 0.79 0.89 9.21
N LYS A 53 -0.29 0.14 9.03
CA LYS A 53 -1.38 0.51 8.10
C LYS A 53 -2.03 1.84 8.51
N MET A 54 -2.27 2.04 9.81
CA MET A 54 -2.80 3.30 10.35
C MET A 54 -1.85 4.46 10.07
N MET A 55 -0.57 4.31 10.41
CA MET A 55 0.44 5.35 10.20
C MET A 55 0.59 5.71 8.72
N GLU A 56 0.68 4.71 7.83
CA GLU A 56 0.76 4.93 6.37
C GLU A 56 -0.46 5.69 5.83
N ALA A 57 -1.66 5.32 6.28
CA ALA A 57 -2.90 5.98 5.86
C ALA A 57 -3.01 7.42 6.41
N MET A 58 -2.50 7.68 7.62
CA MET A 58 -2.45 9.03 8.18
C MET A 58 -1.40 9.90 7.49
N GLU A 59 -0.23 9.35 7.17
CA GLU A 59 0.86 10.08 6.48
C GLU A 59 0.46 10.46 5.04
N SER A 60 -0.40 9.66 4.41
CA SER A 60 -0.90 9.92 3.06
C SER A 60 -2.13 10.85 3.03
N ALA A 61 -2.68 11.23 4.18
CA ALA A 61 -3.77 12.20 4.27
C ALA A 61 -3.23 13.63 4.05
N PRO A 62 -3.85 14.45 3.18
CA PRO A 62 -3.38 15.81 2.94
C PRO A 62 -3.71 16.73 4.13
N TYR A 63 -2.81 17.68 4.40
CA TYR A 63 -3.12 18.86 5.19
C TYR A 63 -3.56 20.00 4.28
N THR A 64 -4.67 20.63 4.64
CA THR A 64 -5.30 21.71 3.88
C THR A 64 -5.22 23.04 4.61
N GLY A 65 -4.95 23.02 5.93
CA GLY A 65 -5.00 24.20 6.79
C GLY A 65 -6.41 24.53 7.29
N ASP A 66 -7.43 23.81 6.81
CA ASP A 66 -8.79 23.81 7.36
C ASP A 66 -8.87 22.72 8.44
N ALA A 67 -9.12 23.14 9.68
CA ALA A 67 -9.09 22.24 10.83
C ALA A 67 -10.15 21.13 10.74
N ASP A 68 -11.33 21.40 10.19
CA ASP A 68 -12.40 20.40 10.10
C ASP A 68 -12.04 19.34 9.05
N ARG A 69 -11.52 19.79 7.89
CA ARG A 69 -11.05 18.88 6.84
C ARG A 69 -9.88 18.04 7.32
N ASP A 70 -8.90 18.67 7.95
CA ASP A 70 -7.70 18.00 8.44
C ASP A 70 -8.06 17.02 9.56
N PHE A 71 -8.98 17.39 10.47
CA PHE A 71 -9.47 16.49 11.53
C PHE A 71 -10.10 15.23 10.93
N VAL A 72 -11.06 15.38 10.01
CA VAL A 72 -11.78 14.23 9.45
C VAL A 72 -10.87 13.37 8.57
N ALA A 73 -9.97 13.98 7.79
CA ALA A 73 -9.01 13.26 6.95
C ALA A 73 -8.04 12.38 7.75
N HIS A 74 -7.63 12.81 8.95
CA HIS A 74 -6.70 12.07 9.81
C HIS A 74 -7.40 11.15 10.81
N MET A 75 -8.57 11.53 11.32
CA MET A 75 -9.28 10.74 12.32
C MET A 75 -9.94 9.50 11.74
N ALA A 76 -10.39 9.52 10.49
CA ALA A 76 -10.94 8.33 9.84
C ALA A 76 -9.93 7.16 9.79
N PRO A 77 -8.70 7.33 9.26
CA PRO A 77 -7.70 6.25 9.27
C PRO A 77 -7.19 5.91 10.68
N HIS A 78 -7.07 6.89 11.59
CA HIS A 78 -6.72 6.61 12.99
C HIS A 78 -7.74 5.67 13.64
N HIS A 79 -9.04 5.94 13.44
CA HIS A 79 -10.11 5.12 13.97
C HIS A 79 -10.13 3.73 13.34
N GLN A 80 -9.87 3.64 12.03
CA GLN A 80 -9.73 2.35 11.36
C GLN A 80 -8.56 1.53 11.95
N GLY A 81 -7.45 2.17 12.30
CA GLY A 81 -6.33 1.53 13.00
C GLY A 81 -6.73 0.96 14.37
N ALA A 82 -7.48 1.73 15.16
CA ALA A 82 -7.99 1.27 16.45
C ALA A 82 -9.00 0.10 16.31
N ILE A 83 -9.85 0.11 15.28
CA ILE A 83 -10.71 -1.04 14.94
C ILE A 83 -9.86 -2.27 14.59
N ASP A 84 -8.84 -2.10 13.75
CA ASP A 84 -7.97 -3.20 13.32
C ASP A 84 -7.23 -3.80 14.53
N MET A 85 -6.73 -2.98 15.46
CA MET A 85 -6.12 -3.43 16.71
C MET A 85 -7.12 -4.12 17.65
N ALA A 86 -8.33 -3.57 17.79
CA ALA A 86 -9.38 -4.19 18.60
C ALA A 86 -9.77 -5.57 18.04
N GLN A 87 -9.76 -5.76 16.72
CA GLN A 87 -9.96 -7.07 16.10
C GLN A 87 -8.83 -8.05 16.41
N VAL A 88 -7.57 -7.58 16.54
CA VAL A 88 -6.46 -8.41 17.03
C VAL A 88 -6.73 -8.88 18.46
N GLU A 89 -7.17 -8.00 19.36
CA GLU A 89 -7.54 -8.40 20.73
C GLU A 89 -8.70 -9.40 20.75
N LEU A 90 -9.72 -9.21 19.91
CA LEU A 90 -10.83 -10.16 19.80
C LEU A 90 -10.42 -11.52 19.24
N LYS A 91 -9.36 -11.57 18.41
CA LYS A 91 -8.84 -12.81 17.81
C LYS A 91 -7.87 -13.56 18.72
N TYR A 92 -6.95 -12.85 19.38
CA TYR A 92 -5.84 -13.45 20.12
C TYR A 92 -5.93 -13.27 21.64
N GLY A 93 -6.63 -12.24 22.10
CA GLY A 93 -6.77 -11.88 23.50
C GLY A 93 -7.66 -12.86 24.27
N LYS A 94 -7.36 -13.03 25.56
CA LYS A 94 -8.01 -14.00 26.45
C LYS A 94 -8.71 -13.36 27.64
N ASP A 95 -8.36 -12.11 27.97
CA ASP A 95 -8.98 -11.41 29.10
C ASP A 95 -10.40 -10.95 28.73
N PRO A 96 -11.44 -11.33 29.48
CA PRO A 96 -12.82 -10.99 29.13
C PRO A 96 -13.10 -9.49 29.19
N THR A 97 -12.44 -8.75 30.08
CA THR A 97 -12.61 -7.30 30.21
C THR A 97 -12.05 -6.58 28.99
N LEU A 98 -10.84 -6.94 28.56
CA LEU A 98 -10.19 -6.35 27.38
C LEU A 98 -10.93 -6.69 26.09
N ARG A 99 -11.43 -7.93 25.96
CA ARG A 99 -12.27 -8.32 24.82
C ARG A 99 -13.57 -7.52 24.78
N GLN A 100 -14.21 -7.30 25.94
CA GLN A 100 -15.41 -6.47 26.01
C GLN A 100 -15.12 -5.01 25.61
N LEU A 101 -13.99 -4.46 26.05
CA LEU A 101 -13.53 -3.14 25.61
C LEU A 101 -13.32 -3.11 24.09
N ALA A 102 -12.63 -4.10 23.53
CA ALA A 102 -12.39 -4.20 22.10
C ALA A 102 -13.69 -4.26 21.28
N SER A 103 -14.69 -5.03 21.71
CA SER A 103 -16.00 -5.03 21.06
C SER A 103 -16.69 -3.66 21.07
N ARG A 104 -16.59 -2.91 22.17
CA ARG A 104 -17.16 -1.55 22.26
C ARG A 104 -16.41 -0.57 21.35
N ILE A 105 -15.08 -0.66 21.30
CA ILE A 105 -14.26 0.16 20.38
C ILE A 105 -14.68 -0.08 18.93
N VAL A 106 -14.83 -1.35 18.51
CA VAL A 106 -15.25 -1.67 17.14
C VAL A 106 -16.62 -1.06 16.81
N ALA A 107 -17.59 -1.11 17.73
CA ALA A 107 -18.91 -0.55 17.50
C ALA A 107 -18.86 0.97 17.39
N ALA A 108 -18.32 1.65 18.41
CA ALA A 108 -18.30 3.11 18.47
C ALA A 108 -17.53 3.72 17.28
N GLN A 109 -16.35 3.19 16.98
CA GLN A 109 -15.49 3.79 15.97
C GLN A 109 -15.98 3.55 14.54
N ARG A 110 -16.78 2.50 14.30
CA ARG A 110 -17.47 2.34 13.01
C ARG A 110 -18.49 3.44 12.78
N ASP A 111 -19.25 3.80 13.81
CA ASP A 111 -20.24 4.87 13.71
C ASP A 111 -19.57 6.23 13.50
N GLU A 112 -18.46 6.48 14.18
CA GLU A 112 -17.63 7.69 14.03
C GLU A 112 -17.00 7.79 12.63
N ILE A 113 -16.45 6.69 12.08
CA ILE A 113 -15.98 6.64 10.68
C ILE A 113 -17.12 6.95 9.71
N ALA A 114 -18.29 6.33 9.90
CA ALA A 114 -19.43 6.56 9.02
C ALA A 114 -19.89 8.03 9.06
N LEU A 115 -19.81 8.69 10.22
CA LEU A 115 -20.05 10.12 10.36
C LEU A 115 -19.03 10.93 9.55
N MET A 116 -17.74 10.65 9.75
CA MET A 116 -16.63 11.31 9.06
C MET A 116 -16.70 11.17 7.54
N GLU A 117 -17.02 9.98 7.03
CA GLU A 117 -17.21 9.73 5.60
C GLU A 117 -18.42 10.47 5.02
N ARG A 118 -19.53 10.55 5.78
CA ARG A 118 -20.69 11.36 5.37
C ARG A 118 -20.34 12.84 5.30
N TRP A 119 -19.66 13.35 6.34
CA TRP A 119 -19.19 14.72 6.37
C TRP A 119 -18.28 15.04 5.17
N GLN A 120 -17.31 14.16 4.86
CA GLN A 120 -16.45 14.31 3.66
C GLN A 120 -17.24 14.25 2.36
N LYS A 121 -18.30 13.45 2.23
CA LYS A 121 -19.12 13.43 1.01
C LYS A 121 -19.92 14.72 0.83
N GLU A 122 -20.41 15.28 1.93
CA GLU A 122 -21.18 16.53 1.95
C GLU A 122 -20.29 17.77 1.71
N HIS A 123 -19.05 17.75 2.19
CA HIS A 123 -18.13 18.90 2.18
C HIS A 123 -16.90 18.72 1.28
N GLY A 124 -16.65 17.52 0.74
CA GLY A 124 -15.54 17.17 -0.14
C GLY A 124 -15.74 17.60 -1.60
N LYS A 125 -16.95 18.02 -1.96
CA LYS A 125 -17.16 18.96 -3.04
C LYS A 125 -16.99 20.36 -2.45
N ALA A 126 -15.81 20.95 -2.60
CA ALA A 126 -15.76 22.41 -2.58
C ALA A 126 -16.64 22.94 -3.73
N PRO A 127 -17.23 24.14 -3.64
CA PRO A 127 -17.58 24.89 -4.85
C PRO A 127 -16.38 25.05 -5.78
#